data_AF-K7MGJ1-F1
#
_entry.id   AF-K7MGJ1-F1
#
_cell.length_a   1.000
_cell.length_b   1.000
_cell.length_c   1.000
_cell.angle_alpha   90.00
_cell.angle_beta   90.00
_cell.angle_gamma   90.00
#
_symmetry.space_group_name_H-M   'P 1'
#
loop_
_entity.id
_entity.type
_entity.pdbx_description
1 polymer ?
#
loop_
_entity_poly.entity_id
_entity_poly.type
_entity_poly.pdbx_seq_one_letter_code
_entity_poly.pdbx_strand_id
1 'polypeptide(L)' 'MKTRFPSTRVIFVASLCFLASFELLQAKTIDPYKVLGVDKNASQREIQKAFNKLSLQYHPDKNKSKGA' A
#
# COMPACT_ATOMS: atom_id res chain seq x y z
N MET A 1 -21.69 -3.60 49.27
CA MET A 1 -22.02 -2.85 48.04
C MET A 1 -20.76 -2.11 47.57
N LYS A 2 -20.15 -2.59 46.48
CA LYS A 2 -19.20 -1.94 45.56
C LYS A 2 -18.50 -3.07 44.81
N THR A 3 -19.11 -3.47 43.71
CA THR A 3 -18.59 -4.47 42.78
C THR A 3 -17.22 -4.00 42.28
N ARG A 4 -16.22 -4.84 42.52
CA ARG A 4 -14.85 -4.76 42.03
C ARG A 4 -14.88 -4.79 40.50
N PHE A 5 -14.85 -3.64 39.84
CA PHE A 5 -14.68 -3.54 38.39
C PHE A 5 -13.20 -3.26 38.06
N PRO A 6 -12.31 -4.25 37.98
CA PRO A 6 -11.00 -4.03 37.37
C PRO A 6 -11.08 -3.99 35.82
N SER A 7 -12.29 -4.00 35.24
CA SER A 7 -12.46 -4.46 33.85
C SER A 7 -12.39 -3.38 32.77
N THR A 8 -12.64 -2.09 33.06
CA THR A 8 -12.71 -1.08 31.98
C THR A 8 -11.34 -0.62 31.49
N ARG A 9 -10.37 -0.44 32.40
CA ARG A 9 -9.00 -0.01 32.03
C ARG A 9 -8.26 -1.07 31.22
N VAL A 10 -8.39 -2.35 31.60
CA VAL A 10 -7.71 -3.46 30.93
C VAL A 10 -8.24 -3.64 29.51
N ILE A 11 -9.56 -3.57 29.31
CA ILE A 11 -10.17 -3.64 27.97
C ILE A 11 -9.70 -2.49 27.09
N PHE A 12 -9.59 -1.28 27.64
CA PHE A 12 -9.16 -0.11 26.88
C PHE A 12 -7.70 -0.22 26.42
N VAL A 13 -6.80 -0.65 27.32
CA VAL A 13 -5.39 -0.87 26.96
C VAL A 13 -5.25 -2.04 25.97
N ALA A 14 -5.97 -3.14 26.18
CA ALA A 14 -5.97 -4.26 25.25
C ALA A 14 -6.48 -3.87 23.86
N SER A 15 -7.55 -3.06 23.78
CA SER A 15 -8.08 -2.54 22.52
C SER A 15 -7.09 -1.62 21.81
N LEU A 16 -6.41 -0.75 22.55
CA LEU A 16 -5.39 0.15 21.98
C LEU A 16 -4.19 -0.65 21.45
N CYS A 17 -3.72 -1.64 22.21
CA CYS A 17 -2.66 -2.55 21.77
C CYS A 17 -3.08 -3.38 20.55
N PHE A 18 -4.33 -3.87 20.49
CA PHE A 18 -4.83 -4.65 19.37
C PHE A 18 -4.92 -3.80 18.09
N LEU A 19 -5.38 -2.55 18.19
CA LEU A 19 -5.40 -1.61 17.06
C LEU A 19 -3.99 -1.25 16.58
N ALA A 20 -3.06 -1.00 17.50
CA ALA A 20 -1.67 -0.72 17.14
C ALA A 20 -0.95 -1.92 16.49
N SER A 21 -1.32 -3.14 16.87
CA SER A 21 -0.71 -4.38 16.34
C SER A 21 -1.19 -4.71 14.92
N PHE A 22 -2.35 -4.19 14.51
CA PHE A 22 -2.92 -4.47 13.20
C PHE A 22 -2.16 -3.78 12.06
N GLU A 23 -1.57 -2.62 12.31
CA GLU A 23 -0.89 -1.77 11.30
C GLU A 23 0.39 -2.41 10.75
N LEU A 24 1.12 -3.16 11.59
CA LEU A 24 2.47 -3.65 11.27
C LEU A 24 2.49 -4.91 10.40
N LEU A 25 1.39 -5.66 10.35
CA LEU A 25 1.35 -6.95 9.66
C LEU A 25 1.12 -6.81 8.15
N GLN A 26 0.88 -5.60 7.66
CA GLN A 26 0.73 -5.33 6.23
C GLN A 26 2.12 -5.21 5.56
N ALA A 27 2.87 -6.31 5.51
CA ALA A 27 4.07 -6.43 4.69
C ALA A 27 3.66 -6.40 3.20
N LYS A 28 3.61 -5.21 2.62
CA LYS A 28 3.20 -5.00 1.24
C LYS A 28 4.37 -5.28 0.28
N THR A 29 4.38 -6.45 -0.33
CA THR A 29 5.28 -6.74 -1.45
C THR A 29 4.78 -6.03 -2.71
N ILE A 30 5.71 -5.50 -3.52
CA ILE A 30 5.40 -4.81 -4.77
C ILE A 30 5.51 -5.83 -5.91
N ASP A 31 4.37 -6.20 -6.49
CA ASP A 31 4.33 -7.05 -7.67
C ASP A 31 4.68 -6.22 -8.94
N PRO A 32 5.80 -6.48 -9.65
CA PRO A 32 6.21 -5.67 -10.79
C PRO A 32 5.22 -5.71 -11.95
N TYR A 33 4.60 -6.86 -12.21
CA TYR A 33 3.54 -7.01 -13.23
C TYR A 33 2.33 -6.13 -12.93
N LYS A 34 1.95 -6.04 -11.64
CA LYS A 34 0.84 -5.19 -11.19
C LYS A 34 1.18 -3.70 -11.31
N VAL A 35 2.43 -3.33 -11.06
CA VAL A 35 2.93 -1.95 -11.27
C VAL A 35 2.87 -1.57 -12.75
N LEU A 36 3.25 -2.48 -13.64
CA LEU A 36 3.15 -2.27 -15.09
C LEU A 36 1.72 -2.38 -15.63
N GLY A 37 0.79 -2.95 -14.85
CA GLY A 37 -0.60 -3.17 -15.26
C GLY A 37 -0.76 -4.28 -16.31
N VAL A 38 0.12 -5.28 -16.29
CA VAL A 38 0.12 -6.41 -17.23
C VAL A 38 -0.12 -7.73 -16.49
N ASP A 39 -0.61 -8.73 -17.21
CA ASP A 39 -0.73 -10.08 -16.68
C ASP A 39 0.65 -10.70 -16.40
N LYS A 40 0.73 -11.65 -15.46
CA LYS A 40 1.98 -12.38 -15.18
C LYS A 40 2.45 -13.22 -16.37
N ASN A 41 1.53 -13.58 -17.27
CA ASN A 41 1.79 -14.34 -18.49
C ASN A 41 1.90 -13.43 -19.74
N ALA A 42 1.97 -12.11 -19.56
CA ALA A 42 2.10 -11.19 -20.68
C ALA A 42 3.39 -11.46 -21.47
N SER A 43 3.30 -11.33 -22.79
CA SER A 43 4.46 -11.45 -23.68
C SER A 43 5.45 -10.30 -23.47
N GLN A 44 6.72 -10.52 -23.81
CA GLN A 44 7.74 -9.46 -23.72
C GLN A 44 7.34 -8.18 -24.48
N ARG A 45 6.65 -8.34 -25.62
CA ARG A 45 6.17 -7.22 -26.43
C ARG A 45 5.11 -6.40 -25.71
N GLU A 46 4.21 -7.04 -24.97
CA GLU A 46 3.19 -6.36 -24.17
C GLU A 46 3.80 -5.64 -22.97
N ILE A 47 4.75 -6.26 -22.28
CA ILE A 47 5.51 -5.65 -21.19
C ILE A 47 6.22 -4.38 -21.69
N GLN A 48 6.93 -4.47 -22.82
CA GLN A 48 7.64 -3.32 -23.41
C GLN A 48 6.68 -2.19 -23.79
N LYS A 49 5.51 -2.55 -24.34
CA LYS A 49 4.49 -1.57 -24.73
C LYS A 49 3.89 -0.87 -23.50
N ALA A 50 3.59 -1.62 -22.44
CA ALA A 50 3.08 -1.07 -21.18
C ALA A 50 4.11 -0.15 -20.52
N PHE A 51 5.37 -0.59 -20.46
CA PHE A 51 6.48 0.22 -19.94
C PHE A 51 6.66 1.51 -20.72
N ASN A 52 6.70 1.46 -22.05
CA ASN A 52 6.85 2.66 -22.89
C ASN A 52 5.68 3.64 -22.66
N LYS A 53 4.45 3.12 -22.54
CA LYS A 53 3.27 3.95 -22.26
C LYS A 53 3.39 4.66 -20.91
N LEU A 54 3.78 3.95 -19.85
CA LEU A 54 3.98 4.53 -18.52
C LEU A 54 5.14 5.53 -18.51
N SER A 55 6.27 5.18 -19.14
CA SER A 55 7.43 6.06 -19.24
C SER A 55 7.07 7.40 -19.91
N LEU A 56 6.31 7.36 -21.01
CA LEU A 56 5.83 8.58 -21.68
C LEU A 56 4.85 9.41 -20.82
N GLN A 57 4.05 8.75 -19.98
CA GLN A 57 3.10 9.43 -19.10
C GLN A 57 3.81 10.14 -17.94
N TYR A 58 4.82 9.51 -17.34
CA TYR A 58 5.57 10.05 -16.21
C TYR A 58 6.86 10.77 -16.61
N HIS A 59 7.13 10.90 -17.91
CA HIS A 59 8.32 11.59 -18.40
C HIS A 59 8.30 13.06 -17.93
N PRO A 60 9.37 13.56 -17.29
CA PRO A 60 9.39 14.92 -16.71
C PRO A 60 9.17 16.01 -17.77
N ASP A 61 9.63 15.79 -19.00
CA ASP A 61 9.43 16.74 -20.11
C ASP A 61 7.96 16.87 -20.56
N LYS A 62 7.14 15.81 -20.38
CA LYS A 62 5.70 15.87 -20.70
C LYS A 62 4.87 16.35 -19.54
N ASN A 63 5.29 16.05 -18.31
CA ASN A 63 4.65 16.54 -17.11
C ASN A 63 5.37 17.80 -16.62
N LYS A 64 5.30 18.86 -17.43
CA LYS A 64 5.78 20.21 -17.06
C LYS A 64 4.89 20.78 -15.96
N SER A 65 4.95 20.22 -14.76
CA SER A 65 4.64 20.99 -13.57
C SER A 65 5.71 22.07 -13.46
N LYS A 66 5.38 23.30 -13.88
CA LYS A 66 6.18 24.48 -13.57
C LYS A 66 6.27 24.59 -12.04
N GLY A 67 7.38 24.16 -11.44
CA GLY A 67 7.55 24.34 -9.99
C GLY A 67 8.64 23.54 -9.26
N ALA A 68 9.65 23.00 -9.93
CA ALA A 68 10.87 22.53 -9.26
C ALA A 68 12.09 23.13 -9.96
#